data_AF-A0A842G042-F1
#
_entry.id   AF-A0A842G042-F1
#
_cell.length_a   1.000
_cell.length_b   1.000
_cell.length_c   1.000
_cell.angle_alpha   90.00
_cell.angle_beta   90.00
_cell.angle_gamma   90.00
#
_symmetry.space_group_name_H-M   'P 1'
#
loop_
_entity.id
_entity.type
_entity.pdbx_description
1 polymer ?
#
loop_
_entity_poly.entity_id
_entity_poly.type
_entity_poly.pdbx_seq_one_letter_code
_entity_poly.pdbx_strand_id
1 'polypeptide(L)'
;VNFQRYAYRTDRYGYVRDFKVYECEDCSDCPLRTQCTTAKSGKNRKIFYNPVWEELKHRARQSLTSETTATIYRQRKIDVEPVFGHVKALLGFTRFRLRGLPKVATEANLYFMANNMRKLARLACLYGKNTYPKSSFRFWIGIFLGQRTFCLGLQPLYISRVYLTGSDSGKWLGGFALS
;
A
#
# COMPACT_ATOMS: atom_id res chain seq x y z
N VAL A 1 -1.31 11.44 -35.13
CA VAL A 1 -2.35 10.60 -34.45
C VAL A 1 -3.56 11.47 -34.30
N ASN A 2 -4.68 11.08 -34.89
CA ASN A 2 -5.84 11.96 -35.01
C ASN A 2 -6.83 11.70 -33.88
N PHE A 3 -7.37 12.80 -33.35
CA PHE A 3 -8.47 12.71 -32.40
C PHE A 3 -9.71 12.19 -33.13
N GLN A 4 -10.30 11.12 -32.59
CA GLN A 4 -11.51 10.53 -33.14
C GLN A 4 -12.75 10.99 -32.37
N ARG A 5 -12.77 10.71 -31.06
CA ARG A 5 -13.96 10.94 -30.23
C ARG A 5 -13.67 10.87 -28.74
N TYR A 6 -14.64 11.36 -27.97
CA TYR A 6 -14.76 11.05 -26.55
C TYR A 6 -15.42 9.68 -26.34
N ALA A 7 -15.01 8.97 -25.30
CA ALA A 7 -15.57 7.70 -24.89
C ALA A 7 -15.72 7.65 -23.38
N TYR A 8 -16.85 7.10 -22.91
CA TYR A 8 -17.16 6.94 -21.50
C TYR A 8 -17.18 5.46 -21.15
N ARG A 9 -16.61 5.09 -20.00
CA ARG A 9 -16.72 3.72 -19.47
C ARG A 9 -17.13 3.77 -18.00
N THR A 10 -18.11 2.97 -17.64
CA THR A 10 -18.57 2.81 -16.26
C THR A 10 -17.97 1.55 -15.64
N ASP A 11 -17.38 1.70 -14.46
CA ASP A 11 -16.90 0.56 -13.67
C ASP A 11 -18.07 -0.22 -13.04
N ARG A 12 -17.82 -1.42 -12.52
CA ARG A 12 -18.80 -2.23 -11.77
C ARG A 12 -19.40 -1.48 -10.58
N TYR A 13 -18.66 -0.55 -10.00
CA TYR A 13 -19.06 0.29 -8.87
C TYR A 13 -19.76 1.60 -9.29
N GLY A 14 -20.12 1.76 -10.56
CA GLY A 14 -20.83 2.94 -11.08
C GLY A 14 -19.95 4.16 -11.36
N TYR A 15 -18.62 4.06 -11.17
CA TYR A 15 -17.72 5.17 -11.44
C TYR A 15 -17.50 5.37 -12.95
N VAL A 16 -17.79 6.56 -13.46
CA VAL A 16 -17.61 6.92 -14.87
C VAL A 16 -16.19 7.41 -15.12
N ARG A 17 -15.57 6.92 -16.21
CA ARG A 17 -14.23 7.33 -16.66
C ARG A 17 -14.30 7.89 -18.07
N ASP A 18 -13.69 9.06 -18.24
CA ASP A 18 -13.63 9.76 -19.51
C ASP A 18 -12.34 9.44 -20.26
N PHE A 19 -12.47 9.14 -21.55
CA PHE A 19 -11.35 8.83 -22.42
C PHE A 19 -11.41 9.67 -23.71
N LYS A 20 -10.26 10.21 -24.10
CA LYS A 20 -10.00 10.72 -25.45
C LYS A 20 -9.46 9.57 -26.29
N VAL A 21 -10.15 9.24 -27.37
CA VAL A 21 -9.74 8.17 -28.28
C VAL A 21 -8.98 8.79 -29.45
N TYR A 22 -7.75 8.34 -29.63
CA TYR A 22 -6.89 8.72 -30.74
C TYR A 22 -6.68 7.53 -31.64
N GLU A 23 -6.70 7.75 -32.95
CA GLU A 23 -6.49 6.70 -33.95
C GLU A 23 -5.35 7.09 -34.89
N CYS A 24 -4.58 6.08 -35.29
CA CYS A 24 -3.56 6.24 -36.32
C CYS A 24 -4.22 6.39 -37.68
N GLU A 25 -3.61 7.18 -38.57
CA GLU A 25 -4.12 7.47 -39.92
C GLU A 25 -4.24 6.19 -40.73
N ASP A 26 -3.11 5.49 -40.95
CA ASP A 26 -3.09 4.22 -41.68
C ASP A 26 -2.09 3.24 -41.07
N CYS A 27 -2.53 1.99 -40.87
CA CYS A 27 -1.70 0.91 -40.33
C CYS A 27 -1.71 -0.34 -41.24
N SER A 28 -2.13 -0.21 -42.49
CA SER A 28 -2.30 -1.34 -43.44
C SER A 28 -0.96 -1.97 -43.81
N ASP A 29 0.04 -1.16 -44.18
CA ASP A 29 1.35 -1.62 -44.67
C ASP A 29 2.51 -1.29 -43.70
N CYS A 30 2.22 -1.18 -42.39
CA CYS A 30 3.23 -0.80 -41.42
C CYS A 30 4.15 -2.01 -41.09
N PRO A 31 5.48 -1.93 -41.34
CA PRO A 31 6.42 -3.02 -41.05
C PRO A 31 6.54 -3.31 -39.55
N LEU A 32 6.26 -2.32 -38.70
CA LEU A 32 6.28 -2.44 -37.24
C LEU A 32 4.92 -2.86 -36.66
N ARG A 33 3.93 -3.22 -37.48
CA ARG A 33 2.57 -3.53 -37.02
C ARG A 33 2.54 -4.64 -35.95
N THR A 34 3.38 -5.65 -36.12
CA THR A 34 3.51 -6.78 -35.18
C THR A 34 3.95 -6.35 -33.78
N GLN A 35 4.78 -5.30 -33.67
CA GLN A 35 5.24 -4.75 -32.39
C GLN A 35 4.32 -3.63 -31.87
N CYS A 36 3.65 -2.92 -32.78
CA CYS A 36 2.90 -1.70 -32.49
C CYS A 36 1.47 -1.97 -32.00
N THR A 37 0.81 -3.03 -32.50
CA THR A 37 -0.61 -3.33 -32.17
C THR A 37 -0.94 -4.81 -32.15
N THR A 38 -1.81 -5.21 -31.22
CA THR A 38 -2.44 -6.55 -31.18
C THR A 38 -3.81 -6.57 -31.91
N ALA A 39 -4.18 -5.50 -32.61
CA ALA A 39 -5.46 -5.42 -33.31
C ALA A 39 -5.47 -6.33 -34.56
N LYS A 40 -6.63 -6.96 -34.84
CA LYS A 40 -6.85 -7.76 -36.06
C LYS A 40 -6.41 -6.99 -37.32
N SER A 41 -5.90 -7.72 -38.33
CA SER A 41 -5.50 -7.14 -39.61
C SER A 41 -6.63 -6.28 -40.20
N GLY A 42 -6.27 -5.14 -40.80
CA GLY A 42 -7.21 -4.17 -41.36
C GLY A 42 -7.80 -3.16 -40.35
N LYS A 43 -7.37 -3.16 -39.08
CA LYS A 43 -7.72 -2.10 -38.12
C LYS A 43 -6.53 -1.22 -37.75
N ASN A 44 -6.78 0.08 -37.62
CA ASN A 44 -5.79 1.05 -37.17
C ASN A 44 -5.57 0.99 -35.65
N ARG A 45 -4.38 1.41 -35.22
CA ARG A 45 -4.04 1.53 -33.80
C ARG A 45 -4.93 2.57 -33.14
N LYS A 46 -5.55 2.21 -32.01
CA LYS A 46 -6.30 3.14 -31.15
C LYS A 46 -5.61 3.28 -29.80
N ILE A 47 -5.50 4.51 -29.32
CA ILE A 47 -4.96 4.86 -28.00
C ILE A 47 -6.08 5.54 -27.21
N PHE A 48 -6.32 5.03 -26.01
CA PHE A 48 -7.27 5.61 -25.06
C PHE A 48 -6.48 6.42 -24.03
N TYR A 49 -6.64 7.74 -24.07
CA TYR A 49 -5.98 8.65 -23.15
C TYR A 49 -6.98 9.17 -22.13
N ASN A 50 -6.69 9.00 -20.84
CA ASN A 50 -7.50 9.56 -19.76
C ASN A 50 -6.71 10.69 -19.07
N PRO A 51 -7.12 11.96 -19.23
CA PRO A 51 -6.40 13.09 -18.66
C PRO A 51 -6.40 13.08 -17.13
N VAL A 52 -7.54 12.73 -16.52
CA VAL A 52 -7.68 12.64 -15.05
C VAL A 52 -6.74 11.58 -14.48
N TRP A 53 -6.63 10.43 -15.15
CA TRP A 53 -5.73 9.37 -14.74
C TRP A 53 -4.26 9.77 -14.85
N GLU A 54 -3.86 10.48 -15.91
CA GLU A 54 -2.50 11.01 -16.00
C GLU A 54 -2.21 11.99 -14.87
N GLU A 55 -3.13 12.91 -14.59
CA GLU A 55 -2.98 13.87 -13.50
C GLU A 55 -2.81 13.17 -12.14
N LEU A 56 -3.64 12.16 -11.85
CA LEU A 56 -3.51 11.37 -10.62
C LEU A 56 -2.15 10.65 -10.53
N LYS A 57 -1.64 10.11 -11.64
CA LYS A 57 -0.28 9.52 -11.69
C LYS A 57 0.79 10.58 -11.46
N HIS A 58 0.65 11.78 -12.03
CA HIS A 58 1.59 12.87 -11.81
C HIS A 58 1.63 13.30 -10.35
N ARG A 59 0.46 13.50 -9.71
CA ARG A 59 0.37 13.80 -8.28
C ARG A 59 1.00 12.71 -7.42
N ALA A 60 0.74 11.44 -7.73
CA ALA A 60 1.35 10.32 -7.03
C ALA A 60 2.89 10.30 -7.17
N ARG A 61 3.41 10.52 -8.39
CA ARG A 61 4.87 10.60 -8.62
C ARG A 61 5.50 11.76 -7.85
N GLN A 62 4.88 12.94 -7.90
CA GLN A 62 5.34 14.12 -7.16
C GLN A 62 5.41 13.85 -5.65
N SER A 63 4.40 13.19 -5.10
CA SER A 63 4.40 12.81 -3.68
C SER A 63 5.57 11.87 -3.35
N LEU A 64 5.85 10.88 -4.21
CA LEU A 64 6.95 9.92 -4.02
C LEU A 64 8.34 10.55 -4.18
N THR A 65 8.49 11.56 -5.04
CA THR A 65 9.78 12.23 -5.29
C THR A 65 10.15 13.25 -4.20
N SER A 66 9.22 13.63 -3.33
CA SER A 66 9.53 14.54 -2.22
C SER A 66 10.52 13.90 -1.25
N GLU A 67 11.52 14.66 -0.80
CA GLU A 67 12.62 14.16 0.04
C GLU A 67 12.14 13.64 1.41
N THR A 68 11.13 14.30 1.97
CA THR A 68 10.44 13.87 3.19
C THR A 68 9.72 12.53 3.01
N THR A 69 9.11 12.30 1.84
CA THR A 69 8.45 11.02 1.55
C THR A 69 9.49 9.93 1.28
N ALA A 70 10.54 10.23 0.52
CA ALA A 70 11.61 9.28 0.21
C ALA A 70 12.28 8.73 1.48
N THR A 71 12.54 9.58 2.48
CA THR A 71 13.09 9.16 3.78
C THR A 71 12.12 8.24 4.54
N ILE A 72 10.83 8.57 4.59
CA ILE A 72 9.80 7.70 5.19
C ILE A 72 9.73 6.34 4.47
N TYR A 73 9.80 6.33 3.13
CA TYR A 73 9.79 5.09 2.35
C TYR A 73 11.02 4.23 2.60
N ARG A 74 12.21 4.84 2.71
CA ARG A 74 13.45 4.15 3.07
C ARG A 74 13.35 3.52 4.46
N GLN A 75 12.75 4.23 5.42
CA GLN A 75 12.53 3.71 6.77
C GLN A 75 11.58 2.49 6.76
N ARG A 76 10.44 2.61 6.05
CA ARG A 76 9.47 1.51 5.91
C ARG A 76 10.12 0.26 5.32
N LYS A 77 11.05 0.40 4.38
CA LYS A 77 11.79 -0.72 3.80
C LYS A 77 12.51 -1.55 4.86
N ILE A 78 13.14 -0.88 5.82
CA ILE A 78 13.92 -1.52 6.89
C ILE A 78 13.00 -2.12 7.96
N ASP A 79 11.87 -1.48 8.23
CA ASP A 79 11.07 -1.82 9.42
C ASP A 79 9.95 -2.81 9.10
N VAL A 80 9.28 -2.54 7.98
CA VAL A 80 8.00 -3.14 7.63
C VAL A 80 8.22 -4.42 6.83
N GLU A 81 9.13 -4.41 5.86
CA GLU A 81 9.40 -5.58 5.01
C GLU A 81 9.86 -6.81 5.81
N PRO A 82 10.78 -6.69 6.79
CA PRO A 82 11.19 -7.87 7.58
C PRO A 82 10.07 -8.40 8.47
N VAL A 83 9.19 -7.53 8.97
CA VAL A 83 8.03 -7.95 9.79
C VAL A 83 7.07 -8.78 8.93
N PHE A 84 6.73 -8.32 7.73
CA PHE A 84 5.85 -9.07 6.83
C PHE A 84 6.49 -10.35 6.30
N GLY A 85 7.78 -10.31 5.96
CA GLY A 85 8.54 -11.51 5.59
C GLY A 85 8.53 -12.55 6.70
N HIS A 86 8.76 -12.13 7.95
CA HIS A 86 8.68 -13.02 9.11
C HIS A 86 7.27 -13.57 9.33
N VAL A 87 6.24 -12.75 9.27
CA VAL A 87 4.85 -13.22 9.44
C VAL A 87 4.50 -14.26 8.38
N LYS A 88 4.88 -14.04 7.11
CA LYS A 88 4.66 -15.01 6.04
C LYS A 88 5.46 -16.30 6.25
N ALA A 89 6.76 -16.20 6.53
CA ALA A 89 7.66 -17.36 6.59
C ALA A 89 7.52 -18.18 7.89
N LEU A 90 7.39 -17.52 9.06
CA LEU A 90 7.34 -18.21 10.35
C LEU A 90 5.93 -18.64 10.75
N LEU A 91 4.91 -17.84 10.43
CA LEU A 91 3.52 -18.14 10.79
C LEU A 91 2.76 -18.80 9.64
N GLY A 92 3.40 -19.03 8.49
CA GLY A 92 2.77 -19.59 7.29
C GLY A 92 1.60 -18.74 6.79
N PHE A 93 1.60 -17.44 7.10
CA PHE A 93 0.47 -16.57 6.85
C PHE A 93 0.36 -16.25 5.37
N THR A 94 -0.53 -16.98 4.68
CA THR A 94 -0.82 -16.80 3.25
C THR A 94 -2.17 -16.12 3.01
N ARG A 95 -3.13 -16.30 3.94
CA ARG A 95 -4.48 -15.75 3.84
C ARG A 95 -5.10 -15.54 5.22
N PHE A 96 -5.96 -14.51 5.34
CA PHE A 96 -6.84 -14.35 6.49
C PHE A 96 -7.91 -15.43 6.49
N ARG A 97 -8.18 -16.00 7.66
CA ARG A 97 -9.22 -17.00 7.87
C ARG A 97 -10.59 -16.36 8.03
N LEU A 98 -10.66 -15.19 8.66
CA LEU A 98 -11.92 -14.49 8.91
C LEU A 98 -12.30 -13.59 7.73
N ARG A 99 -13.62 -13.39 7.54
CA ARG A 99 -14.18 -12.47 6.54
C ARG A 99 -14.83 -11.27 7.21
N GLY A 100 -14.71 -10.11 6.58
CA GLY A 100 -15.20 -8.83 7.10
C GLY A 100 -14.11 -8.01 7.78
N LEU A 101 -14.07 -6.71 7.47
CA LEU A 101 -13.03 -5.77 7.93
C LEU A 101 -12.71 -5.85 9.43
N PRO A 102 -13.70 -5.84 10.37
CA PRO A 102 -13.37 -5.85 11.79
C PRO A 102 -12.73 -7.16 12.26
N LYS A 103 -13.16 -8.29 11.66
CA LYS A 103 -12.64 -9.62 12.02
C LYS A 103 -11.23 -9.82 11.46
N VAL A 104 -10.99 -9.41 10.22
CA VAL A 104 -9.67 -9.41 9.59
C VAL A 104 -8.68 -8.53 10.37
N ALA A 105 -9.12 -7.35 10.83
CA ALA A 105 -8.29 -6.49 11.66
C ALA A 105 -7.88 -7.17 12.98
N THR A 106 -8.81 -7.88 13.62
CA THR A 106 -8.53 -8.65 14.84
C THR A 106 -7.50 -9.75 14.59
N GLU A 107 -7.65 -10.50 13.49
CA GLU A 107 -6.72 -11.56 13.10
C GLU A 107 -5.31 -11.00 12.82
N ALA A 108 -5.21 -9.87 12.10
CA ALA A 108 -3.95 -9.17 11.86
C ALA A 108 -3.28 -8.74 13.17
N ASN A 109 -4.04 -8.19 14.12
CA ASN A 109 -3.53 -7.76 15.42
C ASN A 109 -2.93 -8.92 16.22
N LEU A 110 -3.54 -10.11 16.18
CA LEU A 110 -2.99 -11.30 16.83
C LEU A 110 -1.63 -11.70 16.26
N TYR A 111 -1.46 -11.66 14.93
CA TYR A 111 -0.18 -11.96 14.31
C TYR A 111 0.92 -10.97 14.70
N PHE A 112 0.60 -9.67 14.72
CA PHE A 112 1.56 -8.66 15.16
C PHE A 112 1.90 -8.80 16.65
N MET A 113 0.92 -9.16 17.49
CA MET A 113 1.14 -9.43 18.91
C MET A 113 2.10 -10.60 19.11
N ALA A 114 1.88 -11.72 18.41
CA ALA A 114 2.78 -12.88 18.46
C ALA A 114 4.21 -12.53 18.01
N ASN A 115 4.35 -11.73 16.94
CA ASN A 115 5.66 -11.28 16.47
C ASN A 115 6.37 -10.36 17.48
N ASN A 116 5.62 -9.47 18.15
CA ASN A 116 6.15 -8.62 19.21
C ASN A 116 6.60 -9.44 20.43
N MET A 117 5.81 -10.41 20.89
CA MET A 117 6.18 -11.31 21.98
C MET A 117 7.47 -12.08 21.66
N ARG A 118 7.63 -12.54 20.43
CA ARG A 118 8.87 -13.20 19.97
C ARG A 118 10.08 -12.28 20.01
N LYS A 119 9.93 -11.01 19.61
CA LYS A 119 11.03 -10.01 19.73
C LYS A 119 11.41 -9.81 21.19
N LEU A 120 10.41 -9.68 22.08
CA LEU A 120 10.64 -9.54 23.53
C LEU A 120 11.37 -10.76 24.11
N ALA A 121 10.93 -11.98 23.77
CA ALA A 121 11.56 -13.21 24.23
C ALA A 121 13.02 -13.33 23.77
N ARG A 122 13.33 -12.94 22.52
CA ARG A 122 14.70 -12.88 22.02
C ARG A 122 15.55 -11.88 22.77
N LEU A 123 15.03 -10.67 22.99
CA LEU A 123 15.73 -9.65 23.76
C LEU A 123 15.99 -10.10 25.20
N ALA A 124 15.02 -10.76 25.83
CA ALA A 124 15.17 -11.31 27.18
C ALA A 124 16.21 -12.45 27.25
N CYS A 125 16.32 -13.27 26.21
CA CYS A 125 17.33 -14.31 26.11
C CYS A 125 18.75 -13.73 25.93
N LEU A 126 18.88 -12.71 25.06
CA LEU A 126 20.17 -12.09 24.74
C LEU A 126 20.74 -11.23 25.88
N TYR A 127 19.90 -10.55 26.66
CA TYR A 127 20.36 -9.62 27.70
C TYR A 127 20.58 -10.25 29.09
N GLY A 128 20.43 -11.57 29.25
CA GLY A 128 20.56 -12.24 30.54
C GLY A 128 19.43 -11.85 31.51
N LYS A 129 19.05 -12.77 32.39
CA LYS A 129 17.83 -12.73 33.22
C LYS A 129 17.71 -11.56 34.23
N ASN A 130 18.46 -10.46 34.15
CA ASN A 130 18.50 -9.51 35.27
C ASN A 130 18.35 -8.00 35.03
N THR A 131 18.06 -7.50 33.84
CA THR A 131 17.61 -6.10 33.71
C THR A 131 16.75 -5.87 32.47
N TYR A 132 15.49 -6.31 32.51
CA TYR A 132 14.45 -5.66 31.68
C TYR A 132 13.88 -4.50 32.52
N PRO A 133 14.10 -3.23 32.13
CA PRO A 133 13.61 -2.11 32.93
C PRO A 133 12.07 -2.17 32.96
N LYS A 134 11.51 -2.42 34.15
CA LYS A 134 10.06 -2.53 34.40
C LYS A 134 9.29 -1.26 34.01
N SER A 135 9.97 -0.13 33.79
CA SER A 135 9.41 1.12 33.24
C SER A 135 8.88 0.96 31.81
N SER A 136 9.46 0.06 31.00
CA SER A 136 8.99 -0.21 29.63
C SER A 136 7.73 -1.08 29.56
N PHE A 137 7.39 -1.81 30.63
CA PHE A 137 6.21 -2.70 30.64
C PHE A 137 4.90 -1.95 30.94
N ARG A 138 4.92 -0.98 31.87
CA ARG A 138 3.78 -0.06 32.10
C ARG A 138 3.54 0.90 30.92
N PHE A 139 4.61 1.27 30.22
CA PHE A 139 4.53 2.08 29.01
C PHE A 139 3.85 1.32 27.85
N TRP A 140 4.09 0.01 27.73
CA TRP A 140 3.45 -0.83 26.71
C TRP A 140 1.98 -1.13 27.02
N ILE A 141 1.59 -1.41 28.27
CA ILE A 141 0.17 -1.61 28.64
C ILE A 141 -0.66 -0.33 28.45
N GLY A 142 -0.09 0.85 28.75
CA GLY A 142 -0.76 2.14 28.56
C GLY A 142 -0.99 2.51 27.08
N ILE A 143 -0.08 2.14 26.19
CA ILE A 143 -0.22 2.36 24.74
C ILE A 143 -1.29 1.44 24.13
N PHE A 144 -1.49 0.24 24.68
CA PHE A 144 -2.50 -0.71 24.21
C PHE A 144 -3.93 -0.39 24.69
N LEU A 145 -4.10 0.33 25.81
CA LEU A 145 -5.42 0.73 26.35
C LEU A 145 -5.80 2.19 26.09
N GLY A 146 -4.88 3.02 25.60
CA GLY A 146 -5.04 4.47 25.47
C GLY A 146 -5.18 5.01 24.04
N GLN A 147 -6.08 4.47 23.21
CA GLN A 147 -6.44 5.08 21.91
C GLN A 147 -7.50 6.19 22.03
N ARG A 148 -7.45 7.06 23.05
CA ARG A 148 -8.44 8.16 23.13
C ARG A 148 -7.96 9.58 23.43
N THR A 149 -6.75 9.86 23.89
CA THR A 149 -6.37 11.27 24.17
C THR A 149 -4.88 11.57 24.05
N PHE A 150 -4.57 12.35 23.00
CA PHE A 150 -3.75 13.58 22.98
C PHE A 150 -2.27 13.62 23.43
N CYS A 151 -1.56 14.50 22.73
CA CYS A 151 -0.14 14.84 22.70
C CYS A 151 0.54 15.08 24.06
N LEU A 152 1.79 14.63 24.20
CA LEU A 152 3.00 15.48 24.29
C LEU A 152 4.25 14.58 24.42
N GLY A 153 5.38 15.12 23.94
CA GLY A 153 6.56 14.37 23.52
C GLY A 153 7.25 13.54 24.59
N LEU A 154 7.56 12.31 24.20
CA LEU A 154 8.72 11.50 24.60
C LEU A 154 8.82 10.37 23.57
N GLN A 155 9.96 10.24 22.89
CA GLN A 155 10.18 9.28 21.79
C GLN A 155 9.94 7.83 22.22
N PRO A 156 9.09 7.06 21.49
CA PRO A 156 9.03 5.62 21.67
C PRO A 156 9.12 4.82 20.36
N LEU A 157 9.53 3.57 20.55
CA LEU A 157 9.82 2.53 19.56
C LEU A 157 8.69 2.30 18.51
N TYR A 158 8.80 3.00 17.40
CA TYR A 158 9.20 2.49 16.08
C TYR A 158 8.27 1.60 15.20
N ILE A 159 7.04 1.23 15.57
CA ILE A 159 6.13 0.60 14.57
C ILE A 159 4.75 1.27 14.45
N SER A 160 4.34 2.11 15.40
CA SER A 160 2.96 2.61 15.44
C SER A 160 2.76 4.05 14.93
N ARG A 161 3.81 4.86 14.71
CA ARG A 161 3.64 6.30 14.40
C ARG A 161 3.45 6.64 12.91
N VAL A 162 3.57 5.67 12.00
CA VAL A 162 3.50 5.96 10.55
C VAL A 162 2.15 5.59 9.92
N TYR A 163 1.22 5.00 10.69
CA TYR A 163 -0.05 4.48 10.15
C TYR A 163 -1.31 5.26 10.56
N LEU A 164 -1.22 6.32 11.38
CA LEU A 164 -2.41 7.06 11.86
C LEU A 164 -2.38 8.59 11.71
N THR A 165 -1.33 9.18 11.12
CA THR A 165 -1.35 10.60 10.70
C THR A 165 -1.57 10.69 9.20
N GLY A 166 -2.76 10.28 8.79
CA GLY A 166 -3.31 10.42 7.45
C GLY A 166 -4.82 10.55 7.53
N SER A 167 -5.30 11.27 8.56
CA SER A 167 -6.69 11.71 8.65
C SER A 167 -6.81 12.99 7.84
N ASP A 168 -6.96 12.83 6.53
CA ASP A 168 -7.95 13.58 5.77
C ASP A 168 -8.31 12.75 4.54
N SER A 169 -9.58 12.37 4.44
CA SER A 169 -10.22 11.48 3.45
C SER A 169 -10.15 9.97 3.73
N GLY A 170 -11.21 9.45 4.36
CA GLY A 170 -11.46 8.03 4.58
C GLY A 170 -11.62 7.22 3.29
N LYS A 171 -10.50 6.80 2.69
CA LYS A 171 -10.46 5.81 1.62
C LYS A 171 -9.46 4.72 1.99
N TRP A 172 -9.96 3.58 2.44
CA TRP A 172 -9.22 2.32 2.38
C TRP A 172 -8.95 2.03 0.90
N LEU A 173 -7.76 2.39 0.42
CA LEU A 173 -7.30 1.98 -0.92
C LEU A 173 -7.18 0.45 -0.91
N GLY A 174 -8.20 -0.19 -1.49
CA GLY A 174 -8.19 -1.61 -1.80
C GLY A 174 -6.96 -1.93 -2.63
N GLY A 175 -6.15 -2.85 -2.10
CA GLY A 175 -4.89 -3.25 -2.72
C GLY A 175 -4.18 -4.36 -1.95
N PHE A 176 -4.92 -5.26 -1.29
CA PHE A 176 -4.38 -6.54 -0.85
C PHE A 176 -4.56 -7.55 -2.00
N ALA A 177 -3.81 -7.36 -3.08
CA ALA A 177 -3.52 -8.40 -4.04
C ALA A 177 -2.09 -8.86 -3.77
N LEU A 178 -1.96 -9.87 -2.91
CA LEU A 178 -0.71 -10.58 -2.69
C LEU A 178 -0.62 -11.66 -3.77
N SER A 179 0.26 -11.43 -4.75
CA SER A 179 0.85 -12.50 -5.56
C SER A 179 1.78 -13.37 -4.72
#